data_AF-A0A7J4DSK3-F1
#
_entry.id   AF-A0A7J4DSK3-F1
#
_cell.length_a   1.000
_cell.length_b   1.000
_cell.length_c   1.000
_cell.angle_alpha   90.00
_cell.angle_beta   90.00
_cell.angle_gamma   90.00
#
_symmetry.space_group_name_H-M   'P 1'
#
loop_
_entity.id
_entity.type
_entity.pdbx_description
1 polymer ?
#
loop_
_entity_poly.entity_id
_entity_poly.type
_entity_poly.pdbx_seq_one_letter_code
_entity_poly.pdbx_strand_id
1 'polypeptide(L)'
;MAQLVSPGILVKEKDLTNVVTALATNIGAVGIQALKGPVETIVTIGSEDELVQIFGKPTTSTFEFFYTAANFLAYSNTLKVVRFNTTGLKNATGGTTTQTAVVNLLIKSTEHYEDGDG
;
A
#
# COMPACT_ATOMS: atom_id res chain seq x y z
N MET A 1 3.17 33.66 39.29
CA MET A 1 2.82 34.87 38.51
C MET A 1 3.39 36.07 39.23
N ALA A 2 4.51 36.62 38.77
CA ALA A 2 5.05 37.87 39.32
C ALA A 2 4.44 39.05 38.57
N GLN A 3 3.74 39.93 39.30
CA GLN A 3 3.30 41.23 38.80
C GLN A 3 4.36 42.26 39.21
N LEU A 4 4.91 43.02 38.25
CA LEU A 4 5.73 44.17 38.61
C LEU A 4 4.84 45.26 39.17
N VAL A 5 5.17 45.72 40.37
CA VAL A 5 4.52 46.85 41.04
C VAL A 5 5.32 48.15 40.83
N SER A 6 6.32 48.13 39.94
CA SER A 6 7.10 49.31 39.50
C SER A 6 7.36 49.26 37.99
N PRO A 7 7.58 50.41 37.31
CA PRO A 7 7.88 50.43 35.89
C PRO A 7 9.16 49.63 35.59
N GLY A 8 9.05 48.59 34.76
CA GLY A 8 10.18 47.71 34.42
C GLY A 8 9.81 46.74 33.30
N ILE A 9 10.81 46.11 32.69
CA ILE A 9 10.63 45.14 31.61
C ILE A 9 10.52 43.75 32.21
N LEU A 10 9.43 43.04 31.90
CA LEU A 10 9.25 41.63 32.25
C LEU A 10 9.49 40.76 31.02
N VAL A 11 10.64 40.10 30.95
CA VAL A 11 10.90 39.11 29.90
C VAL A 11 10.23 37.80 30.30
N LYS A 12 9.25 37.39 29.51
CA LYS A 12 8.57 36.09 29.62
C LYS A 12 8.79 35.34 28.32
N GLU A 13 9.58 34.29 28.38
CA GLU A 13 9.71 33.36 27.27
C GLU A 13 8.62 32.31 27.39
N LYS A 14 7.80 32.19 26.34
CA LYS A 14 6.83 31.12 26.21
C LYS A 14 6.95 30.58 24.80
N ASP A 15 7.53 29.39 24.67
CA ASP A 15 7.53 28.67 23.41
C ASP A 15 6.17 28.02 23.18
N LEU A 16 5.50 28.39 22.08
CA LEU A 16 4.27 27.77 21.59
C LEU A 16 4.49 27.13 20.21
N THR A 17 5.62 26.46 19.99
CA THR A 17 5.81 25.64 18.80
C THR A 17 4.99 24.35 18.90
N ASN A 18 3.66 24.48 18.80
CA ASN A 18 2.81 23.33 18.50
C ASN A 18 2.93 23.05 17.00
N VAL A 19 3.90 22.21 16.63
CA VAL A 19 3.92 21.61 15.30
C VAL A 19 2.72 20.68 15.20
N VAL A 20 1.78 20.99 14.31
CA VAL A 20 0.85 19.98 13.82
C VAL A 20 1.64 19.09 12.87
N THR A 21 2.01 17.89 13.32
CA THR A 21 2.46 16.86 12.39
C THR A 21 1.32 16.54 11.43
N ALA A 22 1.57 16.68 10.13
CA ALA A 22 0.69 16.14 9.11
C ALA A 22 0.77 14.61 9.16
N LEU A 23 0.04 14.01 10.11
CA LEU A 23 -0.22 12.59 10.09
C LEU A 23 -1.19 12.36 8.94
N ALA A 24 -0.83 11.50 7.99
CA ALA A 24 -1.77 11.03 6.98
C ALA A 24 -2.90 10.29 7.74
N THR A 25 -4.00 10.98 8.03
CA THR A 25 -5.12 10.45 8.82
C THR A 25 -6.01 9.51 8.03
N ASN A 26 -5.79 9.40 6.71
CA ASN A 26 -6.65 8.65 5.79
C ASN A 26 -5.90 7.51 5.10
N ILE A 27 -5.33 6.58 5.87
CA ILE A 27 -4.73 5.36 5.32
C ILE A 27 -5.84 4.33 5.11
N GLY A 28 -6.16 4.05 3.84
CA GLY A 28 -7.10 2.98 3.48
C GLY A 28 -6.39 1.64 3.31
N ALA A 29 -7.13 0.54 3.39
CA ALA A 29 -6.67 -0.78 2.98
C ALA A 29 -7.73 -1.47 2.11
N VAL A 30 -7.30 -2.14 1.02
CA VAL A 30 -8.19 -2.85 0.11
C VAL A 30 -7.55 -4.15 -0.39
N GLY A 31 -8.37 -5.20 -0.48
CA GLY A 31 -8.02 -6.43 -1.18
C GLY A 31 -8.53 -6.38 -2.61
N ILE A 32 -7.68 -6.65 -3.61
CA ILE A 32 -8.07 -6.59 -5.02
C ILE A 32 -7.73 -7.88 -5.78
N GLN A 33 -8.54 -8.19 -6.79
CA GLN A 33 -8.15 -9.12 -7.83
C GLN A 33 -7.40 -8.33 -8.91
N ALA A 34 -6.15 -8.71 -9.16
CA ALA A 34 -5.32 -8.08 -10.17
C ALA A 34 -4.73 -9.12 -11.13
N LEU A 35 -4.41 -8.69 -12.35
CA LEU A 35 -3.76 -9.54 -13.36
C LEU A 35 -2.29 -9.80 -13.00
N LYS A 36 -1.62 -8.77 -12.46
CA LYS A 36 -0.20 -8.80 -12.10
C LYS A 36 0.00 -8.22 -10.70
N GLY A 37 1.24 -8.27 -10.24
CA GLY A 37 1.65 -7.76 -8.94
C GLY A 37 1.78 -8.87 -7.88
N PRO A 38 2.46 -8.53 -6.77
CA PRO A 38 2.74 -9.47 -5.70
C PRO A 38 1.43 -9.93 -5.04
N VAL A 39 1.39 -11.21 -4.68
CA VAL A 39 0.25 -11.88 -4.04
C VAL A 39 0.48 -11.91 -2.53
N GLU A 40 -0.57 -11.74 -1.74
CA GLU A 40 -0.53 -11.83 -0.26
C GLU A 40 0.47 -10.86 0.41
N THR A 41 0.96 -9.88 -0.34
CA THR A 41 1.93 -8.88 0.14
C THR A 41 1.28 -7.51 0.15
N ILE A 42 1.57 -6.73 1.19
CA ILE A 42 1.04 -5.38 1.36
C ILE A 42 1.90 -4.42 0.53
N VAL A 43 1.28 -3.78 -0.47
CA VAL A 43 1.90 -2.72 -1.27
C VAL A 43 1.25 -1.40 -0.92
N THR A 44 2.05 -0.35 -0.72
CA THR A 44 1.53 1.01 -0.48
C THR A 44 1.45 1.73 -1.81
N ILE A 45 0.30 2.31 -2.11
CA ILE A 45 0.03 3.03 -3.35
C ILE A 45 -0.40 4.45 -2.99
N GLY A 46 0.20 5.43 -3.67
CA GLY A 46 -0.13 6.86 -3.53
C GLY A 46 -0.85 7.47 -4.73
N SER A 47 -0.89 6.78 -5.87
CA SER A 47 -1.53 7.30 -7.09
C SER A 47 -2.19 6.21 -7.92
N GLU A 48 -3.17 6.59 -8.76
CA GLU A 48 -3.79 5.67 -9.70
C GLU A 48 -2.79 5.14 -10.74
N ASP A 49 -1.83 5.96 -11.18
CA ASP A 49 -0.81 5.52 -12.13
C ASP A 49 0.05 4.40 -11.53
N GLU A 50 0.46 4.56 -10.27
CA GLU A 50 1.18 3.52 -9.53
C GLU A 50 0.35 2.24 -9.36
N LEU A 51 -0.97 2.38 -9.10
CA LEU A 51 -1.90 1.25 -9.07
C LEU A 51 -1.89 0.48 -10.40
N VAL A 52 -1.95 1.18 -11.53
CA VAL A 52 -1.91 0.56 -12.88
C VAL A 52 -0.55 -0.05 -13.18
N GLN A 53 0.55 0.60 -12.77
CA GLN A 53 1.90 0.11 -12.99
C GLN A 53 2.15 -1.21 -12.23
N ILE A 54 1.67 -1.34 -11.00
CA ILE A 54 1.92 -2.52 -10.17
C ILE A 54 0.89 -3.62 -10.44
N PHE A 55 -0.41 -3.30 -10.44
CA PHE A 55 -1.50 -4.28 -10.49
C PHE A 55 -2.14 -4.45 -11.87
N GLY A 56 -1.92 -3.49 -12.77
CA GLY A 56 -2.42 -3.53 -14.15
C GLY A 56 -3.76 -2.84 -14.34
N LYS A 57 -4.19 -2.77 -15.60
CA LYS A 57 -5.48 -2.18 -15.98
C LYS A 57 -6.66 -3.10 -15.62
N PRO A 58 -7.85 -2.54 -15.35
CA PRO A 58 -9.03 -3.33 -15.09
C PRO A 58 -9.44 -4.16 -16.31
N THR A 59 -9.99 -5.34 -16.04
CA THR A 59 -10.62 -6.23 -17.02
C THR A 59 -12.12 -6.37 -16.72
N THR A 60 -12.85 -7.13 -17.53
CA THR A 60 -14.28 -7.39 -17.33
C THR A 60 -14.62 -8.10 -16.01
N SER A 61 -13.65 -8.72 -15.33
CA SER A 61 -13.86 -9.37 -14.03
C SER A 61 -13.21 -8.64 -12.84
N THR A 62 -12.26 -7.73 -13.10
CA THR A 62 -11.49 -7.05 -12.05
C THR A 62 -11.84 -5.58 -11.88
N PHE A 63 -12.75 -5.05 -12.70
CA PHE A 63 -13.10 -3.63 -12.73
C PHE A 63 -13.65 -3.10 -11.40
N GLU A 64 -14.46 -3.89 -10.68
CA GLU A 64 -15.08 -3.48 -9.42
C GLU A 64 -14.02 -3.12 -8.36
N PHE A 65 -13.03 -3.98 -8.20
CA PHE A 65 -11.92 -3.77 -7.25
C PHE A 65 -11.04 -2.59 -7.67
N PHE A 66 -10.71 -2.51 -8.97
CA PHE A 66 -9.84 -1.47 -9.48
C PHE A 66 -10.47 -0.08 -9.34
N TYR A 67 -11.71 0.10 -9.79
CA TYR A 67 -12.37 1.42 -9.72
C TYR A 67 -12.69 1.83 -8.28
N THR A 68 -12.93 0.86 -7.38
CA THR A 68 -13.07 1.16 -5.94
C THR A 68 -11.77 1.72 -5.36
N ALA A 69 -10.62 1.11 -5.70
CA ALA A 69 -9.31 1.60 -5.28
C ALA A 69 -8.95 2.95 -5.91
N ALA A 70 -9.19 3.12 -7.22
CA ALA A 70 -8.94 4.37 -7.94
C ALA A 70 -9.79 5.53 -7.40
N ASN A 71 -11.08 5.30 -7.14
CA ASN A 71 -11.95 6.31 -6.55
C ASN A 71 -11.48 6.71 -5.15
N PHE A 72 -10.98 5.79 -4.33
CA PHE A 72 -10.40 6.13 -3.03
C PHE A 72 -9.13 6.98 -3.18
N LEU A 73 -8.24 6.61 -4.11
CA LEU A 73 -7.01 7.34 -4.41
C LEU A 73 -7.26 8.74 -4.99
N ALA A 74 -8.43 8.99 -5.59
CA ALA A 74 -8.81 10.32 -6.04
C ALA A 74 -9.08 11.30 -4.87
N TYR A 75 -9.45 10.78 -3.69
CA TYR A 75 -9.77 11.58 -2.50
C TYR A 75 -8.76 11.40 -1.35
N SER A 76 -7.84 10.43 -1.45
CA SER A 76 -6.82 10.13 -0.44
C SER A 76 -5.47 9.84 -1.09
N ASN A 77 -4.39 10.17 -0.38
CA ASN A 77 -3.02 10.05 -0.86
C ASN A 77 -2.34 8.72 -0.49
N THR A 78 -3.00 7.81 0.23
CA THR A 78 -2.35 6.56 0.68
C THR A 78 -3.34 5.41 0.82
N LEU A 79 -3.11 4.35 0.04
CA LEU A 79 -3.88 3.11 0.05
C LEU A 79 -2.93 1.91 0.20
N LYS A 80 -3.22 1.01 1.14
CA LYS A 80 -2.56 -0.28 1.27
C LYS A 80 -3.33 -1.31 0.43
N VAL A 81 -2.70 -1.86 -0.59
CA VAL A 81 -3.32 -2.80 -1.51
C VAL A 81 -2.71 -4.18 -1.33
N VAL A 82 -3.56 -5.20 -1.20
CA VAL A 82 -3.15 -6.61 -1.19
C VAL A 82 -3.86 -7.33 -2.32
N ARG A 83 -3.12 -8.06 -3.15
CA ARG A 83 -3.71 -8.95 -4.15
C ARG A 83 -4.02 -10.30 -3.51
N PHE A 84 -5.29 -10.72 -3.57
CA PHE A 84 -5.68 -12.01 -3.01
C PHE A 84 -5.36 -13.18 -3.95
N ASN A 85 -5.09 -14.33 -3.35
CA ASN A 85 -4.82 -15.57 -4.04
C ASN A 85 -6.13 -16.26 -4.46
N THR A 86 -6.34 -16.41 -5.76
CA THR A 86 -7.43 -17.20 -6.35
C THR A 86 -6.92 -18.58 -6.76
N THR A 87 -7.75 -19.61 -6.59
CA THR A 87 -7.44 -20.99 -6.97
C THR A 87 -6.91 -21.07 -8.41
N GLY A 88 -5.69 -21.60 -8.58
CA GLY A 88 -5.07 -21.78 -9.90
C GLY A 88 -4.11 -20.67 -10.34
N LEU A 89 -3.81 -19.67 -9.49
CA LEU A 89 -2.70 -18.75 -9.73
C LEU A 89 -1.37 -19.50 -9.77
N LYS A 90 -0.62 -19.28 -10.85
CA LYS A 90 0.66 -19.95 -11.12
C LYS A 90 1.60 -18.97 -11.80
N ASN A 91 2.89 -19.18 -11.60
CA ASN A 91 3.93 -18.43 -12.30
C ASN A 91 4.22 -19.10 -13.65
N ALA A 92 4.71 -18.31 -14.61
CA ALA A 92 5.21 -18.85 -15.86
C ALA A 92 6.47 -19.67 -15.58
N THR A 93 6.48 -20.95 -15.98
CA THR A 93 7.62 -21.84 -15.81
C THR A 93 8.07 -22.39 -17.16
N GLY A 94 9.38 -22.50 -17.39
CA GLY A 94 9.94 -23.09 -18.62
C GLY A 94 9.90 -24.63 -18.67
N GLY A 95 9.30 -25.30 -17.69
CA GLY A 95 9.28 -26.76 -17.59
C GLY A 95 8.28 -27.43 -18.54
N THR A 96 8.63 -28.61 -19.03
CA THR A 96 7.70 -29.52 -19.74
C THR A 96 6.60 -29.99 -18.78
N THR A 97 5.38 -30.19 -19.28
CA THR A 97 4.15 -30.54 -18.51
C THR A 97 4.24 -31.81 -17.65
N THR A 98 5.33 -32.57 -17.73
CA THR A 98 5.57 -33.84 -17.04
C THR A 98 6.04 -33.68 -15.58
N GLN A 99 6.49 -32.50 -15.15
CA GLN A 99 7.03 -32.32 -13.79
C GLN A 99 6.05 -31.55 -12.88
N THR A 100 5.16 -32.26 -12.17
CA THR A 100 4.06 -31.72 -11.36
C THR A 100 4.45 -30.62 -10.36
N ALA A 101 5.68 -30.64 -9.83
CA ALA A 101 6.21 -29.60 -8.95
C ALA A 101 6.44 -28.26 -9.67
N VAL A 102 6.84 -28.29 -10.95
CA VAL A 102 7.10 -27.10 -11.77
C VAL A 102 5.78 -26.51 -12.30
N VAL A 103 4.80 -27.35 -12.65
CA VAL A 103 3.52 -26.91 -13.23
C VAL A 103 2.59 -26.24 -12.19
N ASN A 104 2.91 -26.28 -10.90
CA ASN A 104 2.10 -25.70 -9.82
C ASN A 104 2.85 -24.65 -8.98
N LEU A 105 3.98 -24.13 -9.47
CA LEU A 105 4.77 -23.15 -8.74
C LEU A 105 4.06 -21.79 -8.70
N LEU A 106 3.87 -21.26 -7.49
CA LEU A 106 3.38 -19.92 -7.23
C LEU A 106 4.43 -19.18 -6.41
N ILE A 107 5.08 -18.18 -7.00
CA ILE A 107 5.99 -17.28 -6.29
C ILE A 107 5.22 -16.01 -5.99
N LYS A 108 4.95 -15.75 -4.71
CA LYS A 108 4.02 -14.71 -4.26
C LYS A 108 4.64 -13.31 -4.30
N SER A 109 5.90 -13.17 -3.92
CA SER A 109 6.63 -11.91 -3.84
C SER A 109 8.13 -12.14 -4.03
N THR A 110 8.91 -11.06 -4.08
CA THR A 110 10.38 -11.14 -4.10
C THR A 110 10.92 -11.80 -2.82
N GLU A 111 10.36 -11.48 -1.67
CA GLU A 111 10.75 -12.12 -0.40
C GLU A 111 10.50 -13.63 -0.44
N HIS A 112 9.35 -14.07 -0.94
CA HIS A 112 9.04 -15.49 -1.12
C HIS A 112 9.97 -16.19 -2.13
N TYR A 113 10.59 -15.45 -3.06
CA TYR A 113 11.55 -16.01 -3.99
C TYR A 113 12.93 -16.21 -3.35
N GLU A 114 13.39 -15.25 -2.54
CA GLU A 114 14.72 -15.27 -1.92
C GLU A 114 14.77 -16.16 -0.67
N ASP A 115 13.74 -16.11 0.17
CA ASP A 115 13.73 -16.79 1.49
C ASP A 115 13.01 -18.14 1.47
N GLY A 116 12.26 -18.45 0.39
CA GLY A 116 11.45 -19.65 0.28
C GLY A 116 10.26 -19.68 1.27
N ASP A 117 9.72 -20.87 1.53
CA ASP A 117 8.58 -21.08 2.45
C ASP A 117 8.98 -21.10 3.95
N GLY A 118 10.24 -20.75 4.27
CA GLY A 118 10.83 -20.89 5.61
C GLY A 118 11.71 -22.12 5.77
#